data_AF-A0A7C1LFU7-F1
#
_entry.id   AF-A0A7C1LFU7-F1
#
_cell.length_a   1.000
_cell.length_b   1.000
_cell.length_c   1.000
_cell.angle_alpha   90.00
_cell.angle_beta   90.00
_cell.angle_gamma   90.00
#
_symmetry.space_group_name_H-M   'P 1'
#
loop_
_entity.id
_entity.type
_entity.pdbx_description
1 polymer ?
#
loop_
_entity_poly.entity_id
_entity_poly.type
_entity_poly.pdbx_seq_one_letter_code
_entity_poly.pdbx_strand_id
1 'polypeptide(L)'
;MTDFSEFRKKDLKATNFLFENLEDKGRLQYFFHSPSSELPIRDVLDEQKKGHKTEPHIEIGAENYINKCYQPNNIVPYLKSKGKYLFLFTTCKVKGHKYFNKKCIVGYISKKEYLIILEKNCTESHYAVLGDTYLFSFNNSLPISLLGYKEGIRIKKVEKNETRTILNHFRDKSNIVRDCVKEIKRLDKKNITCKKEEFGCKFKNQCLRWKIPN
;
A
#
# COMPACT_ATOMS: atom_id res chain seq x y z
N MET A 1 -21.63 2.82 23.34
CA MET A 1 -21.08 1.93 22.29
C MET A 1 -22.00 2.03 21.10
N THR A 2 -21.63 2.79 20.08
CA THR A 2 -22.46 2.87 18.86
C THR A 2 -22.12 1.65 18.02
N ASP A 3 -23.10 0.77 17.87
CA ASP A 3 -23.03 -0.37 16.95
C ASP A 3 -23.05 0.17 15.51
N PHE A 4 -21.99 -0.10 14.75
CA PHE A 4 -21.82 0.37 13.37
C PHE A 4 -22.25 -0.70 12.34
N SER A 5 -23.03 -1.70 12.78
CA SER A 5 -23.65 -2.71 11.91
C SER A 5 -24.57 -2.11 10.83
N GLU A 6 -25.07 -0.89 11.01
CA GLU A 6 -26.03 -0.24 10.10
C GLU A 6 -25.47 0.25 8.75
N PHE A 7 -24.17 0.53 8.64
CA PHE A 7 -23.59 1.01 7.37
C PHE A 7 -23.28 -0.10 6.36
N ARG A 8 -23.51 -1.37 6.71
CA ARG A 8 -23.34 -2.51 5.78
C ARG A 8 -24.45 -2.63 4.72
N LYS A 9 -25.62 -2.00 4.90
CA LYS A 9 -26.84 -2.40 4.16
C LYS A 9 -27.26 -1.52 2.97
N LYS A 10 -26.80 -0.28 2.81
CA LYS A 10 -27.43 0.65 1.84
C LYS A 10 -26.72 0.93 0.51
N ASP A 11 -25.47 0.50 0.32
CA ASP A 11 -24.76 0.62 -0.98
C ASP A 11 -24.35 -0.74 -1.58
N LEU A 12 -25.10 -1.80 -1.25
CA LEU A 12 -24.96 -3.13 -1.86
C LEU A 12 -25.50 -3.15 -3.31
N LYS A 13 -24.93 -2.34 -4.22
CA LYS A 13 -24.77 -2.85 -5.59
C LYS A 13 -23.75 -3.97 -5.47
N ALA A 14 -24.24 -5.20 -5.28
CA ALA A 14 -23.49 -6.46 -5.11
C ALA A 14 -22.05 -6.34 -5.65
N THR A 15 -21.13 -5.93 -4.78
CA THR A 15 -19.73 -5.83 -5.16
C THR A 15 -19.22 -7.27 -5.17
N ASN A 16 -19.08 -7.85 -6.36
CA ASN A 16 -18.47 -9.17 -6.56
C ASN A 16 -16.96 -9.16 -6.25
N PHE A 17 -16.60 -8.70 -5.05
CA PHE A 17 -15.23 -8.73 -4.55
C PHE A 17 -14.93 -10.10 -3.98
N LEU A 18 -13.71 -10.57 -4.21
CA LEU A 18 -13.30 -11.94 -3.92
C LEU A 18 -12.21 -11.93 -2.85
N PHE A 19 -12.49 -12.64 -1.76
CA PHE A 19 -11.59 -12.83 -0.60
C PHE A 19 -11.40 -14.30 -0.21
N GLU A 20 -12.16 -15.21 -0.82
CA GLU A 20 -12.05 -16.65 -0.63
C GLU A 20 -11.36 -17.31 -1.82
N ASN A 21 -10.75 -18.48 -1.59
CA ASN A 21 -10.09 -19.27 -2.63
C ASN A 21 -9.11 -18.43 -3.49
N LEU A 22 -8.39 -17.53 -2.82
CA LEU A 22 -7.43 -16.65 -3.46
C LEU A 22 -6.27 -17.45 -4.03
N GLU A 23 -5.84 -17.05 -5.22
CA GLU A 23 -4.73 -17.64 -5.95
C GLU A 23 -3.45 -16.86 -5.70
N ASP A 24 -2.32 -17.55 -5.80
CA ASP A 24 -0.98 -16.95 -5.80
C ASP A 24 -0.73 -16.15 -7.08
N LYS A 25 -1.51 -15.09 -7.27
CA LYS A 25 -1.43 -14.09 -8.31
C LYS A 25 -1.49 -12.72 -7.66
N GLY A 26 -1.11 -11.69 -8.40
CA GLY A 26 -1.13 -10.36 -7.84
C GLY A 26 -1.14 -9.25 -8.86
N ARG A 27 -0.86 -8.05 -8.35
CA ARG A 27 -0.67 -6.85 -9.16
C ARG A 27 0.45 -6.01 -8.59
N LEU A 28 1.15 -5.30 -9.46
CA LEU A 28 2.09 -4.25 -9.06
C LEU A 28 1.34 -2.95 -8.75
N GLN A 29 1.71 -2.31 -7.65
CA GLN A 29 1.24 -1.00 -7.20
C GLN A 29 2.44 -0.08 -6.97
N TYR A 30 2.56 0.94 -7.82
CA TYR A 30 3.63 1.92 -7.72
C TYR A 30 3.32 2.94 -6.65
N PHE A 31 4.32 3.31 -5.87
CA PHE A 31 4.26 4.50 -5.02
C PHE A 31 5.53 5.34 -5.16
N PHE A 32 5.43 6.64 -4.86
CA PHE A 32 6.57 7.55 -4.85
C PHE A 32 7.29 7.43 -3.52
N HIS A 33 8.60 7.15 -3.53
CA HIS A 33 9.40 6.97 -2.32
C HIS A 33 10.12 8.26 -1.90
N SER A 34 10.18 8.54 -0.59
CA SER A 34 10.84 9.73 0.00
C SER A 34 12.36 9.66 -0.16
N PRO A 35 13.00 10.55 -0.94
CA PRO A 35 14.46 10.66 -1.04
C PRO A 35 15.20 10.85 0.29
N SER A 36 14.57 11.47 1.30
CA SER A 36 15.15 11.66 2.64
C SER A 36 15.18 10.41 3.53
N SER A 37 14.72 9.25 3.05
CA SER A 37 14.68 8.00 3.81
C SER A 37 15.47 6.90 3.09
N GLU A 38 16.25 6.14 3.86
CA GLU A 38 16.87 4.90 3.36
C GLU A 38 15.87 3.72 3.34
N LEU A 39 14.76 3.84 4.07
CA LEU A 39 13.68 2.86 4.10
C LEU A 39 12.69 3.11 2.95
N PRO A 40 12.07 2.06 2.39
CA PRO A 40 11.15 2.17 1.25
C PRO A 40 9.77 2.69 1.66
N ILE A 41 9.72 3.93 2.13
CA ILE A 41 8.49 4.61 2.54
C ILE A 41 8.02 5.58 1.47
N ARG A 42 6.73 5.89 1.48
CA ARG A 42 6.12 6.90 0.60
C ARG A 42 6.71 8.29 0.83
N ASP A 43 6.67 9.14 -0.20
CA ASP A 43 7.17 10.52 -0.19
C ASP A 43 6.28 11.44 0.64
N VAL A 44 6.41 11.34 1.96
CA VAL A 44 5.61 12.12 2.92
C VAL A 44 5.99 13.60 2.96
N LEU A 45 7.17 13.96 2.46
CA LEU A 45 7.71 15.32 2.48
C LEU A 45 7.48 16.10 1.17
N ASP A 46 6.88 15.48 0.16
CA ASP A 46 6.71 16.06 -1.18
C ASP A 46 8.03 16.46 -1.87
N GLU A 47 9.08 15.67 -1.65
CA GLU A 47 10.42 15.96 -2.19
C GLU A 47 10.44 15.79 -3.72
N GLN A 48 9.53 15.00 -4.27
CA GLN A 48 9.37 14.81 -5.71
C GLN A 48 8.36 15.76 -6.36
N LYS A 49 7.82 16.75 -5.64
CA LYS A 49 6.90 17.78 -6.15
C LYS A 49 5.65 17.18 -6.82
N LYS A 50 5.04 16.21 -6.14
CA LYS A 50 3.78 15.56 -6.53
C LYS A 50 2.71 15.63 -5.42
N GLY A 51 2.90 16.42 -4.39
CA GLY A 51 2.11 16.46 -3.17
C GLY A 51 2.51 15.38 -2.16
N HIS A 52 2.29 15.67 -0.88
CA HIS A 52 2.52 14.76 0.24
C HIS A 52 1.80 13.43 0.02
N LYS A 53 2.56 12.33 -0.05
CA LYS A 53 1.99 11.01 -0.34
C LYS A 53 1.38 10.40 0.91
N THR A 54 0.13 9.99 0.76
CA THR A 54 -0.70 9.35 1.78
C THR A 54 -0.78 7.83 1.61
N GLU A 55 -0.38 7.32 0.44
CA GLU A 55 -0.41 5.91 0.04
C GLU A 55 0.99 5.38 -0.35
N PRO A 56 1.29 4.10 -0.09
CA PRO A 56 0.48 3.13 0.66
C PRO A 56 0.35 3.51 2.13
N HIS A 57 -0.83 3.30 2.71
CA HIS A 57 -1.10 3.49 4.13
C HIS A 57 -0.71 2.25 4.94
N ILE A 58 0.59 1.97 4.95
CA ILE A 58 1.20 0.79 5.57
C ILE A 58 0.98 0.72 7.09
N GLU A 59 0.64 1.84 7.72
CA GLU A 59 0.33 1.96 9.14
C GLU A 59 -0.87 1.08 9.56
N ILE A 60 -1.80 0.84 8.63
CA ILE A 60 -2.95 -0.07 8.81
C ILE A 60 -2.95 -1.22 7.80
N GLY A 61 -1.94 -1.29 6.94
CA GLY A 61 -1.86 -2.26 5.86
C GLY A 61 -2.89 -2.05 4.75
N ALA A 62 -3.11 -0.80 4.36
CA ALA A 62 -4.05 -0.44 3.31
C ALA A 62 -3.39 0.24 2.10
N GLU A 63 -4.08 0.14 0.96
CA GLU A 63 -3.80 0.92 -0.25
C GLU A 63 -5.09 1.58 -0.73
N ASN A 64 -4.97 2.83 -1.17
CA ASN A 64 -6.07 3.65 -1.70
C ASN A 64 -7.12 3.97 -0.61
N TYR A 65 -6.65 4.15 0.63
CA TYR A 65 -7.46 4.48 1.81
C TYR A 65 -7.84 5.97 1.84
N ILE A 66 -6.88 6.85 1.59
CA ILE A 66 -7.02 8.30 1.68
C ILE A 66 -7.35 8.90 0.31
N ASN A 67 -6.73 8.43 -0.77
CA ASN A 67 -6.93 9.00 -2.12
C ASN A 67 -7.63 8.01 -3.08
N LYS A 68 -8.38 8.55 -4.05
CA LYS A 68 -9.18 7.79 -5.04
C LYS A 68 -8.41 7.42 -6.33
N CYS A 69 -7.13 7.78 -6.46
CA CYS A 69 -6.43 7.82 -7.76
C CYS A 69 -6.34 6.50 -8.55
N TYR A 70 -6.43 5.33 -7.89
CA TYR A 70 -6.26 4.02 -8.54
C TYR A 70 -7.54 3.17 -8.67
N GLN A 71 -8.73 3.75 -8.44
CA GLN A 71 -10.00 3.02 -8.39
C GLN A 71 -10.31 2.18 -9.65
N PRO A 72 -10.54 2.77 -10.84
CA PRO A 72 -11.10 2.02 -11.97
C PRO A 72 -10.11 1.02 -12.57
N ASN A 73 -8.81 1.34 -12.56
CA ASN A 73 -7.81 0.60 -13.35
C ASN A 73 -6.97 -0.37 -12.51
N ASN A 74 -6.90 -0.19 -11.18
CA ASN A 74 -6.15 -1.09 -10.33
C ASN A 74 -6.95 -1.69 -9.18
N ILE A 75 -7.50 -0.86 -8.29
CA ILE A 75 -8.04 -1.32 -7.01
C ILE A 75 -9.34 -2.08 -7.18
N VAL A 76 -10.33 -1.54 -7.89
CA VAL A 76 -11.60 -2.26 -8.14
C VAL A 76 -11.36 -3.56 -8.92
N PRO A 77 -10.59 -3.56 -10.03
CA PRO A 77 -10.27 -4.81 -10.72
C PRO A 77 -9.44 -5.81 -9.91
N TYR A 78 -8.70 -5.37 -8.89
CA TYR A 78 -7.96 -6.25 -7.97
C TYR A 78 -8.86 -6.84 -6.89
N LEU A 79 -9.77 -6.05 -6.33
CA LEU A 79 -10.78 -6.53 -5.38
C LEU A 79 -11.71 -7.56 -6.03
N LYS A 80 -12.05 -7.38 -7.31
CA LYS A 80 -12.83 -8.35 -8.11
C LYS A 80 -12.05 -9.58 -8.60
N SER A 81 -10.73 -9.66 -8.40
CA SER A 81 -9.93 -10.80 -8.88
C SER A 81 -9.58 -11.78 -7.75
N LYS A 82 -9.31 -13.03 -8.11
CA LYS A 82 -8.75 -14.03 -7.19
C LYS A 82 -7.29 -13.77 -6.80
N GLY A 83 -6.65 -12.71 -7.29
CA GLY A 83 -5.25 -12.42 -6.95
C GLY A 83 -5.09 -12.05 -5.47
N LYS A 84 -4.21 -12.75 -4.76
CA LYS A 84 -3.95 -12.56 -3.33
C LYS A 84 -3.03 -11.38 -3.02
N TYR A 85 -2.13 -11.00 -3.93
CA TYR A 85 -1.02 -10.10 -3.59
C TYR A 85 -1.10 -8.75 -4.31
N LEU A 86 -0.87 -7.67 -3.57
CA LEU A 86 -0.58 -6.35 -4.12
C LEU A 86 0.89 -6.04 -3.85
N PHE A 87 1.73 -6.24 -4.86
CA PHE A 87 3.18 -6.04 -4.77
C PHE A 87 3.51 -4.55 -4.84
N LEU A 88 4.08 -4.04 -3.76
CA LEU A 88 4.46 -2.64 -3.61
C LEU A 88 5.83 -2.44 -4.27
N PHE A 89 5.90 -1.51 -5.20
CA PHE A 89 7.16 -1.18 -5.87
C PHE A 89 7.35 0.33 -5.99
N THR A 90 8.60 0.75 -6.00
CA THR A 90 8.96 2.16 -6.05
C THR A 90 10.31 2.36 -6.72
N THR A 91 10.61 3.59 -7.11
CA THR A 91 11.94 3.98 -7.57
C THR A 91 12.82 4.22 -6.34
N CYS A 92 13.94 3.52 -6.21
CA CYS A 92 14.89 3.80 -5.13
C CYS A 92 15.52 5.19 -5.33
N LYS A 93 15.40 6.06 -4.33
CA LYS A 93 15.90 7.45 -4.35
C LYS A 93 17.07 7.68 -3.38
N VAL A 94 17.54 6.62 -2.74
CA VAL A 94 18.70 6.63 -1.85
C VAL A 94 19.98 6.84 -2.67
N LYS A 95 20.59 8.01 -2.55
CA LYS A 95 21.84 8.34 -3.24
C LYS A 95 22.95 7.36 -2.81
N GLY A 96 23.77 6.92 -3.75
CA GLY A 96 24.85 5.96 -3.48
C GLY A 96 24.42 4.49 -3.36
N HIS A 97 23.11 4.20 -3.30
CA HIS A 97 22.62 2.82 -3.28
C HIS A 97 22.77 2.16 -4.67
N LYS A 98 23.11 0.87 -4.73
CA LYS A 98 23.29 0.09 -5.98
C LYS A 98 22.06 0.09 -6.92
N TYR A 99 20.89 0.37 -6.37
CA TYR A 99 19.62 0.46 -7.09
C TYR A 99 19.10 1.90 -7.27
N PHE A 100 19.93 2.91 -7.02
CA PHE A 100 19.54 4.31 -7.23
C PHE A 100 18.91 4.53 -8.62
N ASN A 101 17.74 5.17 -8.65
CA ASN A 101 16.88 5.39 -9.82
C ASN A 101 16.35 4.14 -10.53
N LYS A 102 16.49 2.94 -9.96
CA LYS A 102 15.86 1.72 -10.46
C LYS A 102 14.55 1.45 -9.74
N LYS A 103 13.58 0.85 -10.43
CA LYS A 103 12.34 0.40 -9.80
C LYS A 103 12.52 -0.97 -9.15
N CYS A 104 12.14 -1.05 -7.89
CA CYS A 104 12.27 -2.27 -7.10
C CYS A 104 10.95 -2.58 -6.40
N ILE A 105 10.57 -3.86 -6.40
CA ILE A 105 9.57 -4.40 -5.49
C ILE A 105 10.20 -4.40 -4.11
N VAL A 106 9.53 -3.77 -3.16
CA VAL A 106 10.01 -3.55 -1.79
C VAL A 106 9.11 -4.21 -0.75
N GLY A 107 8.04 -4.87 -1.20
CA GLY A 107 7.12 -5.56 -0.31
C GLY A 107 5.80 -5.88 -0.98
N TYR A 108 4.82 -6.25 -0.17
CA TYR A 108 3.48 -6.58 -0.62
C TYR A 108 2.43 -6.46 0.49
N ILE A 109 1.18 -6.28 0.07
CA ILE A 109 -0.01 -6.45 0.88
C ILE A 109 -0.66 -7.77 0.47
N SER A 110 -0.86 -8.69 1.41
CA SER A 110 -1.66 -9.90 1.22
C SER A 110 -3.12 -9.58 1.50
N LYS A 111 -3.93 -9.43 0.45
CA LYS A 111 -5.34 -9.03 0.52
C LYS A 111 -6.13 -9.97 1.45
N LYS A 112 -6.86 -9.36 2.39
CA LYS A 112 -7.78 -10.02 3.31
C LYS A 112 -9.18 -9.45 3.24
N GLU A 113 -9.27 -8.12 3.19
CA GLU A 113 -10.54 -7.39 3.27
C GLU A 113 -10.50 -6.14 2.39
N TYR A 114 -11.59 -5.37 2.44
CA TYR A 114 -11.69 -4.06 1.81
C TYR A 114 -12.40 -3.07 2.73
N LEU A 115 -12.20 -1.79 2.44
CA LEU A 115 -12.94 -0.70 3.07
C LEU A 115 -13.74 0.05 2.02
N ILE A 116 -14.94 0.48 2.39
CA ILE A 116 -15.70 1.49 1.67
C ILE A 116 -15.41 2.83 2.35
N ILE A 117 -15.00 3.82 1.56
CA ILE A 117 -14.72 5.17 2.00
C ILE A 117 -15.80 6.07 1.43
N LEU A 118 -16.57 6.68 2.33
CA LEU A 118 -17.58 7.69 2.03
C LEU A 118 -16.96 9.06 2.29
N GLU A 119 -16.88 9.90 1.26
CA GLU A 119 -16.44 11.28 1.40
C GLU A 119 -17.64 12.17 1.71
N LYS A 120 -17.54 13.01 2.76
CA LYS A 120 -18.57 14.01 3.06
C LYS A 120 -18.73 14.89 1.82
N ASN A 121 -19.96 15.05 1.33
CA ASN A 121 -20.33 15.83 0.14
C ASN A 121 -19.91 15.23 -1.22
N CYS A 122 -19.47 13.96 -1.27
CA CYS A 122 -19.28 13.25 -2.52
C CYS A 122 -20.36 12.19 -2.70
N THR A 123 -20.98 12.12 -3.88
CA THR A 123 -21.97 11.10 -4.23
C THR A 123 -21.33 9.74 -4.52
N GLU A 124 -20.01 9.69 -4.67
CA GLU A 124 -19.28 8.48 -5.05
C GLU A 124 -18.38 7.99 -3.91
N SER A 125 -18.61 6.75 -3.49
CA SER A 125 -17.70 6.03 -2.60
C SER A 125 -16.44 5.57 -3.33
N HIS A 126 -15.40 5.25 -2.56
CA HIS A 126 -14.21 4.60 -3.09
C HIS A 126 -13.73 3.45 -2.21
N TYR A 127 -13.01 2.51 -2.80
CA TYR A 127 -12.60 1.27 -2.14
C TYR A 127 -11.12 1.25 -1.80
N ALA A 128 -10.78 0.73 -0.62
CA ALA A 128 -9.40 0.46 -0.24
C ALA A 128 -9.19 -1.05 -0.06
N VAL A 129 -8.00 -1.53 -0.39
CA VAL A 129 -7.58 -2.89 -0.03
C VAL A 129 -7.08 -2.87 1.40
N LEU A 130 -7.36 -3.92 2.17
CA LEU A 130 -6.80 -4.14 3.50
C LEU A 130 -6.17 -5.54 3.58
N GLY A 131 -5.00 -5.64 4.21
CA GLY A 131 -4.31 -6.92 4.33
C GLY A 131 -3.02 -6.90 5.15
N ASP A 132 -2.45 -8.08 5.36
CA ASP A 132 -1.15 -8.19 6.02
C ASP A 132 -0.08 -7.55 5.14
N THR A 133 0.70 -6.65 5.71
CA THR A 133 1.72 -5.89 4.97
C THR A 133 3.12 -6.35 5.35
N TYR A 134 3.95 -6.53 4.33
CA TYR A 134 5.34 -6.92 4.44
C TYR A 134 6.17 -5.93 3.64
N LEU A 135 7.22 -5.38 4.26
CA LEU A 135 8.17 -4.48 3.61
C LEU A 135 9.59 -4.96 3.91
N PHE A 136 10.49 -4.70 2.97
CA PHE A 136 11.88 -5.13 3.00
C PHE A 136 12.77 -3.97 2.55
N SER A 137 13.94 -3.81 3.15
CA SER A 137 14.88 -2.72 2.81
C SER A 137 15.30 -2.77 1.33
N PHE A 138 15.84 -1.66 0.81
CA PHE A 138 16.33 -1.65 -0.57
C PHE A 138 17.46 -2.66 -0.84
N ASN A 139 18.28 -3.00 0.16
CA ASN A 139 19.28 -4.06 0.06
C ASN A 139 18.65 -5.43 -0.26
N ASN A 140 17.42 -5.64 0.21
CA ASN A 140 16.64 -6.86 0.10
C ASN A 140 15.58 -6.81 -1.00
N SER A 141 15.40 -5.67 -1.65
CA SER A 141 14.41 -5.43 -2.70
C SER A 141 14.68 -6.26 -3.97
N LEU A 142 13.67 -6.36 -4.84
CA LEU A 142 13.75 -7.07 -6.12
C LEU A 142 13.60 -6.06 -7.27
N PRO A 143 14.67 -5.73 -8.02
CA PRO A 143 14.54 -4.92 -9.23
C PRO A 143 13.56 -5.53 -10.22
N ILE A 144 12.63 -4.74 -10.74
CA ILE A 144 11.58 -5.26 -11.64
C ILE A 144 12.14 -5.73 -12.98
N SER A 145 13.32 -5.24 -13.38
CA SER A 145 14.03 -5.66 -14.58
C SER A 145 14.45 -7.13 -14.53
N LEU A 146 14.69 -7.71 -13.33
CA LEU A 146 14.98 -9.13 -13.16
C LEU A 146 13.77 -10.03 -13.44
N LEU A 147 12.57 -9.45 -13.50
CA LEU A 147 11.34 -10.13 -13.93
C LEU A 147 11.03 -9.86 -15.41
N GLY A 148 11.93 -9.20 -16.15
CA GLY A 148 11.72 -8.80 -17.54
C GLY A 148 10.75 -7.62 -17.71
N TYR A 149 10.48 -6.84 -16.64
CA TYR A 149 9.53 -5.75 -16.71
C TYR A 149 10.17 -4.45 -17.19
N LYS A 150 9.43 -3.67 -17.98
CA LYS A 150 9.87 -2.35 -18.44
C LYS A 150 9.86 -1.34 -17.28
N GLU A 151 10.88 -0.50 -17.19
CA GLU A 151 10.95 0.57 -16.16
C GLU A 151 9.80 1.58 -16.24
N GLY A 152 9.08 1.68 -17.37
CA GLY A 152 7.91 2.56 -17.52
C GLY A 152 6.65 2.11 -16.78
N ILE A 153 6.57 0.86 -16.29
CA ILE A 153 5.31 0.33 -15.75
C ILE A 153 4.89 1.05 -14.45
N ARG A 154 3.57 1.23 -14.30
CA ARG A 154 2.94 1.73 -13.06
C ARG A 154 1.98 0.72 -12.45
N ILE A 155 1.32 -0.07 -13.30
CA ILE A 155 0.38 -1.14 -12.93
C ILE A 155 0.66 -2.32 -13.85
N LYS A 156 0.67 -3.54 -13.32
CA LYS A 156 0.80 -4.78 -14.09
C LYS A 156 0.21 -5.95 -13.30
N LYS A 157 -0.49 -6.86 -13.99
CA LYS A 157 -0.88 -8.16 -13.42
C LYS A 157 0.35 -9.06 -13.31
N VAL A 158 0.41 -9.80 -12.21
CA VAL A 158 1.48 -10.72 -11.87
C VAL A 158 0.87 -12.12 -11.78
N GLU A 159 1.31 -13.01 -12.67
CA GLU A 159 0.81 -14.37 -12.75
C GLU A 159 1.49 -15.30 -11.74
N LYS A 160 1.06 -16.56 -11.71
CA LYS A 160 1.45 -17.52 -10.66
C LYS A 160 2.95 -17.75 -10.55
N ASN A 161 3.63 -17.93 -11.67
CA ASN A 161 5.07 -18.18 -11.68
C ASN A 161 5.86 -16.94 -11.22
N GLU A 162 5.47 -15.75 -11.69
CA GLU A 162 6.08 -14.48 -11.28
C GLU A 162 5.86 -14.23 -9.78
N THR A 163 4.64 -14.48 -9.30
CA THR A 163 4.28 -14.38 -7.87
C THR A 163 5.16 -15.30 -7.03
N ARG A 164 5.35 -16.56 -7.44
CA ARG A 164 6.23 -17.50 -6.74
C ARG A 164 7.67 -17.00 -6.69
N THR A 165 8.19 -16.46 -7.80
CA THR A 165 9.54 -15.86 -7.84
C THR A 165 9.67 -14.71 -6.85
N ILE A 166 8.70 -13.79 -6.82
CA ILE A 166 8.72 -12.64 -5.90
C ILE A 166 8.65 -13.10 -4.44
N LEU A 167 7.72 -14.01 -4.12
CA LEU A 167 7.56 -14.50 -2.74
C LEU A 167 8.78 -15.31 -2.27
N ASN A 168 9.36 -16.14 -3.13
CA ASN A 168 10.59 -16.87 -2.81
C ASN A 168 11.76 -15.92 -2.54
N HIS A 169 11.88 -14.83 -3.31
CA HIS A 169 12.90 -13.81 -3.05
C HIS A 169 12.77 -13.20 -1.66
N PHE A 170 11.56 -13.11 -1.11
CA PHE A 170 11.30 -12.49 0.20
C PHE A 170 11.18 -13.45 1.38
N ARG A 171 11.15 -14.76 1.13
CA ARG A 171 10.82 -15.79 2.14
C ARG A 171 11.60 -15.68 3.44
N ASP A 172 12.92 -15.50 3.35
CA ASP A 172 13.82 -15.53 4.51
C ASP A 172 14.27 -14.14 4.95
N LYS A 173 13.59 -13.09 4.48
CA LYS A 173 13.96 -11.69 4.76
C LYS A 173 13.11 -11.15 5.90
N SER A 174 13.71 -10.29 6.72
CA SER A 174 13.02 -9.67 7.85
C SER A 174 12.01 -8.64 7.37
N ASN A 175 10.80 -8.71 7.89
CA ASN A 175 9.76 -7.71 7.66
C ASN A 175 10.06 -6.44 8.48
N ILE A 176 10.26 -5.31 7.80
CA ILE A 176 10.65 -4.02 8.40
C ILE A 176 9.50 -3.00 8.47
N VAL A 177 8.23 -3.44 8.35
CA VAL A 177 7.07 -2.51 8.38
C VAL A 177 7.08 -1.60 9.60
N ARG A 178 7.45 -2.10 10.79
CA ARG A 178 7.53 -1.28 12.00
C ARG A 178 8.55 -0.15 11.88
N ASP A 179 9.72 -0.41 11.29
CA ASP A 179 10.76 0.59 11.12
C ASP A 179 10.37 1.61 10.05
N CYS A 180 9.73 1.16 8.96
CA CYS A 180 9.13 2.05 7.97
C CYS A 180 8.10 3.00 8.60
N VAL A 181 7.24 2.51 9.49
CA VAL A 181 6.24 3.35 10.18
C VAL A 181 6.90 4.34 11.15
N LYS A 182 7.95 3.93 11.89
CA LYS A 182 8.75 4.85 12.71
C LYS A 182 9.34 5.98 11.87
N GLU A 183 9.89 5.64 10.72
CA GLU A 183 10.51 6.61 9.83
C GLU A 183 9.49 7.59 9.24
N ILE A 184 8.32 7.10 8.82
CA ILE A 184 7.20 7.97 8.41
C ILE A 184 6.78 8.90 9.56
N LYS A 185 6.77 8.42 10.81
CA LYS A 185 6.46 9.24 11.99
C LYS A 185 7.53 10.30 12.25
N ARG A 186 8.82 9.96 12.08
CA ARG A 186 9.96 10.87 12.22
C ARG A 186 9.92 11.99 11.18
N LEU A 187 9.59 11.68 9.92
CA LEU A 187 9.53 12.65 8.83
C LEU A 187 8.23 13.46 8.85
N ASP A 188 7.08 12.81 8.95
CA ASP A 188 5.76 13.44 8.98
C ASP A 188 5.36 13.86 10.41
N LYS A 189 6.16 14.71 11.06
CA LYS A 189 5.94 15.15 12.45
C LYS A 189 4.57 15.81 12.68
N LYS A 190 4.05 16.50 11.65
CA LYS A 190 2.77 17.21 11.69
C LYS A 190 1.57 16.32 11.32
N ASN A 191 1.81 15.04 11.02
CA ASN A 191 0.78 14.07 10.66
C ASN A 191 -0.08 14.52 9.46
N ILE A 192 0.57 15.13 8.47
CA ILE A 192 -0.06 15.66 7.24
C ILE A 192 -0.57 14.53 6.37
N THR A 193 0.11 13.38 6.37
CA THR A 193 -0.19 12.24 5.48
C THR A 193 -1.19 11.25 6.05
N CYS A 194 -1.79 11.55 7.19
CA CYS A 194 -2.89 10.80 7.77
C CYS A 194 -4.21 11.57 7.63
N LYS A 195 -5.33 10.84 7.54
CA LYS A 195 -6.65 11.45 7.53
C LYS A 195 -6.92 12.13 8.89
N LYS A 196 -7.13 13.45 8.86
CA LYS A 196 -7.65 14.21 10.01
C LYS A 196 -9.17 14.03 10.02
N GLU A 197 -9.68 13.22 10.93
CA GLU A 197 -11.12 13.11 11.15
C GLU A 197 -11.50 13.98 12.35
N GLU A 198 -12.60 14.72 12.21
CA GLU A 198 -13.19 15.62 13.22
C GLU A 198 -13.45 14.92 14.56
N PHE A 199 -13.68 13.60 14.52
CA PHE A 199 -13.94 12.73 15.68
C PHE A 199 -12.80 11.74 15.98
N GLY A 200 -11.60 11.96 15.42
CA GLY A 200 -10.44 11.11 15.60
C GLY A 200 -10.36 9.93 14.62
N CYS A 201 -9.17 9.38 14.43
CA CYS A 201 -8.90 8.31 13.46
C CYS A 201 -9.57 6.99 13.88
N LYS A 202 -10.52 6.47 13.08
CA LYS A 202 -11.19 5.17 13.35
C LYS A 202 -10.24 3.98 13.53
N PHE A 203 -9.03 4.08 12.98
CA PHE A 203 -8.01 3.04 13.08
C PHE A 203 -6.99 3.27 14.19
N LYS A 204 -7.21 4.24 15.08
CA LYS A 204 -6.26 4.57 16.16
C LYS A 204 -5.81 3.33 16.95
N ASN A 205 -6.73 2.42 17.25
CA ASN A 205 -6.47 1.20 18.03
C ASN A 205 -5.77 0.08 17.26
N GLN A 206 -5.67 0.15 15.93
CA GLN A 206 -4.99 -0.86 15.09
C GLN A 206 -3.78 -0.31 14.35
N CYS A 207 -3.70 1.00 14.16
CA CYS A 207 -2.68 1.69 13.40
C CYS A 207 -1.33 1.71 14.13
N LEU A 208 -0.31 1.19 13.46
CA LEU A 208 1.04 1.06 14.01
C LEU A 208 1.64 2.41 14.42
N ARG A 209 1.28 3.49 13.74
CA ARG A 209 1.76 4.84 14.05
C ARG A 209 1.43 5.28 15.49
N TRP A 210 0.28 4.84 16.01
CA TRP A 210 -0.15 5.13 17.38
C TRP A 210 0.31 4.09 18.40
N LYS A 211 0.66 2.88 17.94
CA LYS A 211 1.15 1.79 18.81
C LYS A 211 2.65 1.81 19.05
N ILE A 212 3.41 2.46 18.17
CA ILE A 212 4.86 2.54 18.29
C ILE A 212 5.20 3.80 19.09
N PRO A 213 6.00 3.69 20.19
CA PRO A 213 6.43 4.85 20.96
C PRO A 213 7.22 5.85 20.11
N ASN A 214 7.31 7.09 20.59
CA ASN A 214 8.16 8.13 19.96
C ASN A 214 9.64 7.79 20.14
#